data_AF-A0A964A3X9-F1
#
_entry.id   AF-A0A964A3X9-F1
#
_cell.length_a   1.000
_cell.length_b   1.000
_cell.length_c   1.000
_cell.angle_alpha   90.00
_cell.angle_beta   90.00
_cell.angle_gamma   90.00
#
_symmetry.space_group_name_H-M   'P 1'
#
loop_
_entity.id
_entity.type
_entity.pdbx_description
1 polymer ?
#
loop_
_entity_poly.entity_id
_entity_poly.type
_entity_poly.pdbx_seq_one_letter_code
_entity_poly.pdbx_strand_id
1 'polypeptide(L)'
;MGKKIRGILLITTLTFFSVGFVFQERDRIEFPQGYFISPLKIPILLAGNFGEIRNNHFHAGLDIKTMSQEGQPVLAIADGYVSRINISSTGYGKALYITHPNGFTSVYGHLQRFEEPIASYLKQQQYERESFEVDINVDSSQLKLHQGQVVAYSGNTGASGGPHLHFEIRETLTEFACNPMLFGFDIEDNIRPVITALRMYPIGKNSTVNAQTGPRKITLMGYRGHYTASTVTVRGPFALAIEARDVINKTDNTQGIFSIEVQKDGERVFYHDLDKFGFHESRYINSFVDYGEKKRTGRVYQKCFLDPNNRLSTFRNVINRGIMSLEDDSTHHISVIVKDAYGNTSDIDLKVRNTAGPPPPANATLEAVPQAIFPYQQSNDFDTAGLKMHMPPNIFYDTIYFNYHKAPPKPGSWSVTHELQQSDVPVHGFYTLSIEAPDLPEALQQKAYIAAVEDGGYKSYQGGTYQDGWVTASVRSFGNFAVMVDETAPYINAINIYNGKNLKGSPWIRMQISDGASGIASYRGTIDGKWVLMEYDKKTSLLVHYFEDSLESGEHTFELAVRDNCGNIREFKAKFTR
;
A
#
# COMPACT_ATOMS: atom_id res chain seq x y z
N MET A 1 74.97 35.99 -52.03
CA MET A 1 75.30 35.40 -50.71
C MET A 1 74.19 35.71 -49.73
N GLY A 2 73.56 34.67 -49.14
CA GLY A 2 72.71 34.76 -47.94
C GLY A 2 71.33 35.42 -48.05
N LYS A 3 70.37 34.84 -48.81
CA LYS A 3 68.95 35.20 -48.67
C LYS A 3 68.35 34.48 -47.45
N LYS A 4 68.05 35.24 -46.39
CA LYS A 4 67.30 34.79 -45.20
C LYS A 4 65.84 34.50 -45.58
N ILE A 5 65.42 33.26 -45.37
CA ILE A 5 64.02 32.84 -45.43
C ILE A 5 63.36 33.24 -44.11
N ARG A 6 62.39 34.15 -44.16
CA ARG A 6 61.48 34.43 -43.04
C ARG A 6 60.30 33.46 -43.13
N GLY A 7 60.28 32.45 -42.26
CA GLY A 7 59.12 31.59 -42.05
C GLY A 7 58.02 32.35 -41.31
N ILE A 8 56.82 32.33 -41.87
CA ILE A 8 55.59 32.82 -41.25
C ILE A 8 55.14 31.75 -40.23
N LEU A 9 55.14 32.12 -38.95
CA LEU A 9 54.58 31.31 -37.87
C LEU A 9 53.06 31.51 -37.87
N LEU A 10 52.31 30.53 -38.35
CA LEU A 10 50.86 30.49 -38.25
C LEU A 10 50.51 30.11 -36.80
N ILE A 11 50.07 31.08 -35.99
CA ILE A 11 49.50 30.81 -34.67
C ILE A 11 48.04 30.41 -34.90
N THR A 12 47.76 29.11 -34.88
CA THR A 12 46.41 28.58 -34.86
C THR A 12 45.86 28.71 -33.44
N THR A 13 45.08 29.76 -33.18
CA THR A 13 44.35 29.92 -31.92
C THR A 13 43.25 28.86 -31.88
N LEU A 14 43.48 27.79 -31.11
CA LEU A 14 42.51 26.74 -30.89
C LEU A 14 41.47 27.25 -29.87
N THR A 15 40.38 27.84 -30.35
CA THR A 15 39.26 28.25 -29.51
C THR A 15 38.57 26.99 -29.01
N PHE A 16 38.83 26.59 -27.76
CA PHE A 16 38.02 25.60 -27.05
C PHE A 16 36.61 26.18 -26.88
N PHE A 17 35.68 25.79 -27.75
CA PHE A 17 34.25 25.89 -27.46
C PHE A 17 33.96 24.89 -26.35
N SER A 18 33.90 25.38 -25.11
CA SER A 18 33.22 24.68 -24.02
C SER A 18 31.74 24.54 -24.41
N VAL A 19 31.38 23.40 -24.96
CA VAL A 19 29.98 22.97 -25.02
C VAL A 19 29.56 22.72 -23.58
N GLY A 20 29.07 23.76 -22.92
CA GLY A 20 28.34 23.61 -21.68
C GLY A 20 27.09 22.79 -21.99
N PHE A 21 27.11 21.51 -21.63
CA PHE A 21 25.87 20.77 -21.46
C PHE A 21 25.12 21.44 -20.33
N VAL A 22 24.20 22.32 -20.68
CA VAL A 22 23.11 22.71 -19.79
C VAL A 22 22.28 21.44 -19.61
N PHE A 23 22.49 20.73 -18.51
CA PHE A 23 21.49 19.81 -18.01
C PHE A 23 20.26 20.66 -17.67
N GLN A 24 19.32 20.70 -18.61
CA GLN A 24 18.01 21.25 -18.35
C GLN A 24 17.33 20.25 -17.41
N GLU A 25 17.13 20.60 -16.13
CA GLU A 25 16.24 19.90 -15.21
C GLU A 25 14.85 19.87 -15.87
N ARG A 26 14.52 18.79 -16.57
CA ARG A 26 13.26 18.61 -17.32
C ARG A 26 12.23 17.76 -16.57
N ASP A 27 12.36 17.61 -15.25
CA ASP A 27 11.52 16.70 -14.46
C ASP A 27 10.68 17.37 -13.36
N ARG A 28 10.57 18.70 -13.33
CA ARG A 28 9.58 19.35 -12.46
C ARG A 28 8.25 19.45 -13.19
N ILE A 29 7.31 18.59 -12.83
CA ILE A 29 5.89 18.83 -13.13
C ILE A 29 5.50 20.09 -12.38
N GLU A 30 5.06 21.11 -13.11
CA GLU A 30 4.38 22.24 -12.52
C GLU A 30 2.97 21.80 -12.15
N PHE A 31 2.71 21.64 -10.85
CA PHE A 31 1.37 21.37 -10.35
C PHE A 31 0.51 22.64 -10.51
N PRO A 32 -0.60 22.58 -11.29
CA PRO A 32 -1.37 23.77 -11.61
C PRO A 32 -2.02 24.35 -10.35
N GLN A 33 -1.70 25.61 -10.07
CA GLN A 33 -2.32 26.37 -8.98
C GLN A 33 -3.62 27.03 -9.47
N GLY A 34 -4.70 26.91 -8.69
CA GLY A 34 -5.97 27.62 -8.96
C GLY A 34 -6.80 27.11 -10.14
N TYR A 35 -6.40 26.01 -10.79
CA TYR A 35 -7.20 25.37 -11.84
C TYR A 35 -8.35 24.53 -11.25
N PHE A 36 -8.08 23.84 -10.14
CA PHE A 36 -9.04 22.95 -9.48
C PHE A 36 -9.75 23.66 -8.32
N ILE A 37 -11.07 23.44 -8.20
CA ILE A 37 -11.84 23.83 -7.00
C ILE A 37 -11.85 22.69 -5.98
N SER A 38 -12.23 22.98 -4.73
CA SER A 38 -12.44 21.95 -3.70
C SER A 38 -13.44 20.87 -4.15
N PRO A 39 -13.17 19.58 -3.88
CA PRO A 39 -14.09 18.49 -4.21
C PRO A 39 -15.33 18.43 -3.32
N LEU A 40 -15.39 19.24 -2.25
CA LEU A 40 -16.52 19.36 -1.34
C LEU A 40 -16.87 20.83 -1.08
N LYS A 41 -18.12 21.10 -0.71
CA LYS A 41 -18.61 22.44 -0.31
C LYS A 41 -18.25 22.83 1.14
N ILE A 42 -17.50 21.98 1.84
CA ILE A 42 -17.04 22.21 3.22
C ILE A 42 -15.52 22.43 3.22
N PRO A 43 -14.95 23.07 4.26
CA PRO A 43 -13.51 23.20 4.40
C PRO A 43 -12.80 21.84 4.37
N ILE A 44 -11.62 21.79 3.75
CA ILE A 44 -10.80 20.57 3.71
C ILE A 44 -10.13 20.39 5.07
N LEU A 45 -10.60 19.40 5.82
CA LEU A 45 -9.98 18.93 7.06
C LEU A 45 -9.52 17.50 6.85
N LEU A 46 -8.24 17.20 7.12
CA LEU A 46 -7.66 15.90 6.79
C LEU A 46 -7.78 14.89 7.95
N ALA A 47 -8.11 13.66 7.60
CA ALA A 47 -7.94 12.48 8.44
C ALA A 47 -6.63 11.75 8.14
N GLY A 48 -6.12 11.89 6.92
CA GLY A 48 -4.86 11.35 6.40
C GLY A 48 -4.46 12.07 5.10
N ASN A 49 -3.15 12.16 4.82
CA ASN A 49 -2.60 12.88 3.68
C ASN A 49 -1.83 11.97 2.73
N PHE A 50 -1.39 12.54 1.61
CA PHE A 50 -0.65 11.82 0.59
C PHE A 50 0.69 11.32 1.13
N GLY A 51 1.07 10.09 0.78
CA GLY A 51 2.35 9.50 1.16
C GLY A 51 2.42 8.97 2.60
N GLU A 52 1.31 9.04 3.36
CA GLU A 52 1.23 8.38 4.66
C GLU A 52 1.54 6.88 4.52
N ILE A 53 2.39 6.34 5.41
CA ILE A 53 2.82 4.94 5.35
C ILE A 53 1.71 4.04 5.89
N ARG A 54 1.07 3.27 5.02
CA ARG A 54 0.09 2.24 5.39
C ARG A 54 0.78 0.87 5.51
N ASN A 55 0.00 -0.20 5.64
CA ASN A 55 0.56 -1.52 5.94
C ASN A 55 1.52 -2.04 4.85
N ASN A 56 1.17 -1.86 3.57
CA ASN A 56 1.93 -2.39 2.42
C ASN A 56 1.94 -1.42 1.21
N HIS A 57 1.57 -0.15 1.41
CA HIS A 57 1.52 0.88 0.38
C HIS A 57 1.59 2.27 1.02
N PHE A 58 1.92 3.29 0.22
CA PHE A 58 1.66 4.69 0.50
C PHE A 58 0.19 5.03 0.28
N HIS A 59 -0.37 5.89 1.12
CA HIS A 59 -1.66 6.51 0.89
C HIS A 59 -1.59 7.42 -0.36
N ALA A 60 -2.47 7.20 -1.34
CA ALA A 60 -2.36 7.81 -2.68
C ALA A 60 -3.14 9.12 -2.85
N GLY A 61 -3.74 9.64 -1.78
CA GLY A 61 -4.58 10.84 -1.84
C GLY A 61 -4.75 11.52 -0.49
N LEU A 62 -5.84 12.26 -0.37
CA LEU A 62 -6.29 12.91 0.85
C LEU A 62 -7.53 12.20 1.38
N ASP A 63 -7.57 11.91 2.67
CA ASP A 63 -8.77 11.48 3.35
C ASP A 63 -9.44 12.73 3.95
N ILE A 64 -10.38 13.32 3.21
CA ILE A 64 -11.07 14.56 3.60
C ILE A 64 -12.27 14.23 4.50
N LYS A 65 -12.28 14.77 5.71
CA LYS A 65 -13.34 14.55 6.70
C LYS A 65 -14.67 15.10 6.21
N THR A 66 -15.74 14.34 6.45
CA THR A 66 -17.12 14.71 6.11
C THR A 66 -17.96 15.00 7.36
N MET A 67 -17.31 15.51 8.42
CA MET A 67 -17.95 15.82 9.71
C MET A 67 -18.72 14.64 10.30
N SER A 68 -18.13 13.44 10.19
CA SER A 68 -18.70 12.16 10.66
C SER A 68 -20.04 11.78 10.00
N GLN A 69 -20.31 12.29 8.79
CA GLN A 69 -21.55 12.05 8.06
C GLN A 69 -21.26 11.51 6.65
N GLU A 70 -22.10 10.59 6.19
CA GLU A 70 -22.20 10.27 4.77
C GLU A 70 -23.15 11.26 4.08
N GLY A 71 -23.11 11.32 2.74
CA GLY A 71 -24.06 12.10 1.96
C GLY A 71 -23.62 13.53 1.66
N GLN A 72 -22.36 13.92 1.89
CA GLN A 72 -21.90 15.24 1.48
C GLN A 72 -21.80 15.31 -0.05
N PRO A 73 -22.32 16.36 -0.71
CA PRO A 73 -22.19 16.50 -2.16
C PRO A 73 -20.74 16.59 -2.60
N VAL A 74 -20.33 15.67 -3.48
CA VAL A 74 -19.01 15.61 -4.10
C VAL A 74 -19.07 16.29 -5.46
N LEU A 75 -18.12 17.19 -5.72
CA LEU A 75 -18.10 18.04 -6.90
C LEU A 75 -17.01 17.61 -7.88
N ALA A 76 -17.26 17.78 -9.17
CA ALA A 76 -16.20 17.78 -10.18
C ALA A 76 -15.27 18.97 -9.96
N ILE A 77 -14.00 18.73 -9.67
CA ILE A 77 -13.02 19.79 -9.36
C ILE A 77 -12.66 20.68 -10.56
N ALA A 78 -12.95 20.23 -11.78
CA ALA A 78 -12.78 20.96 -13.03
C ALA A 78 -13.68 20.33 -14.11
N ASP A 79 -13.81 21.01 -15.26
CA ASP A 79 -14.42 20.45 -16.47
C ASP A 79 -13.75 19.13 -16.86
N GLY A 80 -14.53 18.20 -17.44
CA GLY A 80 -14.02 16.90 -17.84
C GLY A 80 -15.11 15.92 -18.24
N TYR A 81 -14.81 14.64 -18.15
CA TYR A 81 -15.78 13.56 -18.33
C TYR A 81 -15.47 12.43 -17.35
N VAL A 82 -16.50 11.67 -16.98
CA VAL A 82 -16.30 10.42 -16.23
C VAL A 82 -15.55 9.45 -17.13
N SER A 83 -14.32 9.06 -16.78
CA SER A 83 -13.50 8.15 -17.58
C SER A 83 -13.52 6.72 -17.05
N ARG A 84 -13.79 6.53 -15.76
CA ARG A 84 -13.92 5.20 -15.16
C ARG A 84 -14.84 5.20 -13.95
N ILE A 85 -15.60 4.13 -13.78
CA ILE A 85 -16.40 3.83 -12.59
C ILE A 85 -15.95 2.48 -12.05
N ASN A 86 -15.55 2.43 -10.78
CA ASN A 86 -15.11 1.20 -10.12
C ASN A 86 -15.97 0.94 -8.89
N ILE A 87 -16.57 -0.25 -8.82
CA ILE A 87 -17.36 -0.71 -7.69
C ILE A 87 -16.72 -1.99 -7.14
N SER A 88 -16.29 -1.93 -5.89
CA SER A 88 -15.78 -3.08 -5.16
C SER A 88 -16.31 -3.08 -3.73
N SER A 89 -16.47 -4.27 -3.15
CA SER A 89 -16.72 -4.48 -1.72
C SER A 89 -15.48 -4.21 -0.85
N THR A 90 -14.32 -3.99 -1.48
CA THR A 90 -13.03 -3.70 -0.84
C THR A 90 -12.38 -2.46 -1.48
N GLY A 91 -11.14 -2.13 -1.08
CA GLY A 91 -10.39 -1.01 -1.66
C GLY A 91 -11.17 0.30 -1.57
N TYR A 92 -11.28 1.02 -2.69
CA TYR A 92 -11.99 2.30 -2.78
C TYR A 92 -13.50 2.21 -2.60
N GLY A 93 -14.12 1.02 -2.56
CA GLY A 93 -15.58 0.95 -2.49
C GLY A 93 -16.22 1.34 -3.82
N LYS A 94 -17.14 2.32 -3.77
CA LYS A 94 -17.66 3.00 -4.96
C LYS A 94 -16.73 4.17 -5.29
N ALA A 95 -16.12 4.14 -6.47
CA ALA A 95 -15.17 5.14 -6.93
C ALA A 95 -15.50 5.71 -8.31
N LEU A 96 -15.26 7.02 -8.45
CA LEU A 96 -15.42 7.76 -9.70
C LEU A 96 -14.08 8.33 -10.15
N TYR A 97 -13.78 8.24 -11.44
CA TYR A 97 -12.61 8.83 -12.07
C TYR A 97 -13.08 9.85 -13.09
N ILE A 98 -12.56 11.08 -13.01
CA ILE A 98 -12.88 12.17 -13.94
C ILE A 98 -11.60 12.62 -14.61
N THR A 99 -11.52 12.46 -15.93
CA THR A 99 -10.37 12.93 -16.72
C THR A 99 -10.59 14.37 -17.17
N HIS A 100 -9.58 15.20 -16.96
CA HIS A 100 -9.61 16.63 -17.23
C HIS A 100 -8.77 16.99 -18.46
N PRO A 101 -9.13 18.05 -19.20
CA PRO A 101 -8.39 18.48 -20.39
C PRO A 101 -6.91 18.85 -20.17
N ASN A 102 -6.52 19.14 -18.93
CA ASN A 102 -5.16 19.54 -18.56
C ASN A 102 -4.19 18.36 -18.31
N GLY A 103 -4.61 17.12 -18.60
CA GLY A 103 -3.75 15.94 -18.48
C GLY A 103 -3.73 15.29 -17.09
N PHE A 104 -4.65 15.67 -16.22
CA PHE A 104 -4.85 15.05 -14.91
C PHE A 104 -6.21 14.34 -14.81
N THR A 105 -6.26 13.31 -13.97
CA THR A 105 -7.48 12.59 -13.59
C THR A 105 -7.72 12.79 -12.10
N SER A 106 -8.92 13.21 -11.70
CA SER A 106 -9.33 13.22 -10.29
C SER A 106 -10.06 11.93 -9.93
N VAL A 107 -9.82 11.41 -8.72
CA VAL A 107 -10.42 10.17 -8.21
C VAL A 107 -11.14 10.44 -6.91
N TYR A 108 -12.36 9.92 -6.80
CA TYR A 108 -13.25 10.09 -5.64
C TYR A 108 -13.64 8.72 -5.13
N GLY A 109 -13.12 8.31 -3.98
CA GLY A 109 -13.35 7.00 -3.37
C GLY A 109 -14.31 7.04 -2.18
N HIS A 110 -14.69 5.85 -1.73
CA HIS A 110 -15.58 5.57 -0.59
C HIS A 110 -16.97 6.18 -0.73
N LEU A 111 -17.43 6.46 -1.95
CA LEU A 111 -18.68 7.14 -2.21
C LEU A 111 -19.88 6.31 -1.72
N GLN A 112 -20.95 6.98 -1.31
CA GLN A 112 -22.20 6.32 -0.93
C GLN A 112 -23.03 5.95 -2.17
N ARG A 113 -23.18 6.92 -3.07
CA ARG A 113 -23.95 6.82 -4.32
C ARG A 113 -23.49 7.88 -5.32
N PHE A 114 -23.82 7.68 -6.59
CA PHE A 114 -23.57 8.63 -7.67
C PHE A 114 -24.80 9.53 -7.89
N GLU A 115 -24.59 10.70 -8.49
CA GLU A 115 -25.64 11.59 -8.98
C GLU A 115 -26.12 11.15 -10.38
N GLU A 116 -27.31 11.54 -10.80
CA GLU A 116 -27.74 11.33 -12.19
C GLU A 116 -26.94 12.22 -13.16
N PRO A 117 -26.64 11.77 -14.39
CA PRO A 117 -27.03 10.49 -15.02
C PRO A 117 -26.07 9.31 -14.74
N ILE A 118 -25.05 9.48 -13.89
CA ILE A 118 -24.00 8.48 -13.62
C ILE A 118 -24.60 7.25 -12.93
N ALA A 119 -25.52 7.47 -11.98
CA ALA A 119 -26.21 6.39 -11.27
C ALA A 119 -26.98 5.45 -12.22
N SER A 120 -27.79 6.00 -13.12
CA SER A 120 -28.52 5.20 -14.12
C SER A 120 -27.59 4.44 -15.06
N TYR A 121 -26.51 5.08 -15.54
CA TYR A 121 -25.51 4.43 -16.39
C TYR A 121 -24.86 3.23 -15.68
N LEU A 122 -24.38 3.40 -14.44
CA LEU A 122 -23.79 2.32 -13.67
C LEU A 122 -24.77 1.16 -13.48
N LYS A 123 -26.01 1.47 -13.09
CA LYS A 123 -27.04 0.46 -12.85
C LYS A 123 -27.29 -0.38 -14.09
N GLN A 124 -27.43 0.25 -15.26
CA GLN A 124 -27.54 -0.47 -16.53
C GLN A 124 -26.37 -1.43 -16.74
N GLN A 125 -25.13 -0.95 -16.54
CA GLN A 125 -23.93 -1.77 -16.71
C GLN A 125 -23.86 -2.96 -15.72
N GLN A 126 -24.34 -2.80 -14.49
CA GLN A 126 -24.39 -3.88 -13.49
C GLN A 126 -25.43 -4.95 -13.86
N TYR A 127 -26.61 -4.55 -14.32
CA TYR A 127 -27.65 -5.49 -14.76
C TYR A 127 -27.28 -6.23 -16.05
N GLU A 128 -26.63 -5.56 -17.00
CA GLU A 128 -26.10 -6.21 -18.22
C GLU A 128 -25.07 -7.31 -17.91
N ARG A 129 -24.36 -7.20 -16.77
CA ARG A 129 -23.30 -8.13 -16.34
C ARG A 129 -23.77 -9.11 -15.25
N GLU A 130 -24.96 -8.92 -14.70
CA GLU A 130 -25.43 -9.57 -13.47
C GLU A 130 -24.39 -9.51 -12.32
N SER A 131 -23.75 -8.35 -12.14
CA SER A 131 -22.68 -8.17 -11.14
C SER A 131 -22.80 -6.86 -10.35
N PHE A 132 -22.61 -6.94 -9.03
CA PHE A 132 -22.42 -5.77 -8.18
C PHE A 132 -21.04 -5.14 -8.40
N GLU A 133 -19.98 -5.94 -8.34
CA GLU A 133 -18.62 -5.46 -8.55
C GLU A 133 -18.36 -5.30 -10.06
N VAL A 134 -17.98 -4.10 -10.46
CA VAL A 134 -17.74 -3.74 -11.87
C VAL A 134 -16.59 -2.76 -11.97
N ASP A 135 -15.86 -2.83 -13.08
CA ASP A 135 -14.79 -1.91 -13.43
C ASP A 135 -14.98 -1.45 -14.87
N ILE A 136 -15.48 -0.23 -15.05
CA ILE A 136 -16.02 0.24 -16.33
C ILE A 136 -15.20 1.44 -16.78
N ASN A 137 -14.58 1.32 -17.95
CA ASN A 137 -14.06 2.48 -18.68
C ASN A 137 -15.20 3.11 -19.49
N VAL A 138 -15.31 4.43 -19.42
CA VAL A 138 -16.37 5.20 -20.07
C VAL A 138 -15.76 6.01 -21.22
N ASP A 139 -16.44 6.02 -22.37
CA ASP A 139 -15.98 6.77 -23.53
C ASP A 139 -16.04 8.29 -23.30
N SER A 140 -15.05 9.01 -23.82
CA SER A 140 -14.91 10.47 -23.63
C SER A 140 -16.06 11.31 -24.20
N SER A 141 -16.88 10.75 -25.08
CA SER A 141 -18.09 11.42 -25.59
C SER A 141 -19.28 11.36 -24.63
N GLN A 142 -19.23 10.46 -23.63
CA GLN A 142 -20.30 10.23 -22.65
C GLN A 142 -20.01 10.92 -21.32
N LEU A 143 -21.06 11.12 -20.51
CA LEU A 143 -20.95 11.61 -19.12
C LEU A 143 -20.01 12.82 -18.95
N LYS A 144 -20.16 13.82 -19.82
CA LYS A 144 -19.43 15.10 -19.72
C LYS A 144 -19.90 15.88 -18.50
N LEU A 145 -18.95 16.58 -17.87
CA LEU A 145 -19.15 17.29 -16.63
C LEU A 145 -18.57 18.69 -16.72
N HIS A 146 -19.17 19.60 -15.96
CA HIS A 146 -18.65 20.95 -15.75
C HIS A 146 -18.11 21.11 -14.33
N GLN A 147 -17.13 21.98 -14.13
CA GLN A 147 -16.57 22.32 -12.83
C GLN A 147 -17.68 22.70 -11.83
N GLY A 148 -17.64 22.13 -10.63
CA GLY A 148 -18.62 22.39 -9.58
C GLY A 148 -19.93 21.62 -9.68
N GLN A 149 -20.12 20.82 -10.74
CA GLN A 149 -21.26 19.90 -10.84
C GLN A 149 -21.19 18.84 -9.74
N VAL A 150 -22.31 18.55 -9.08
CA VAL A 150 -22.43 17.42 -8.15
C VAL A 150 -22.39 16.13 -8.96
N VAL A 151 -21.47 15.23 -8.61
CA VAL A 151 -21.25 13.96 -9.34
C VAL A 151 -21.54 12.74 -8.48
N ALA A 152 -21.44 12.89 -7.16
CA ALA A 152 -21.62 11.82 -6.20
C ALA A 152 -21.88 12.37 -4.80
N TYR A 153 -22.02 11.46 -3.85
CA TYR A 153 -22.17 11.77 -2.45
C TYR A 153 -21.14 10.98 -1.64
N SER A 154 -20.47 11.65 -0.70
CA SER A 154 -19.47 11.02 0.16
C SER A 154 -20.08 9.87 0.95
N GLY A 155 -19.26 8.89 1.34
CA GLY A 155 -19.79 7.70 2.00
C GLY A 155 -18.78 7.01 2.90
N ASN A 156 -18.99 5.71 3.05
CA ASN A 156 -18.14 4.82 3.81
C ASN A 156 -18.01 3.45 3.13
N THR A 157 -18.12 3.37 1.81
CA THR A 157 -18.07 2.08 1.09
C THR A 157 -16.63 1.54 0.96
N GLY A 158 -16.49 0.23 0.77
CA GLY A 158 -15.17 -0.42 0.61
C GLY A 158 -14.36 -0.49 1.90
N ALA A 159 -13.04 -0.45 1.79
CA ALA A 159 -12.11 -0.58 2.92
C ALA A 159 -11.89 0.75 3.66
N SER A 160 -12.98 1.32 4.19
CA SER A 160 -12.98 2.57 4.96
C SER A 160 -13.33 2.36 6.44
N GLY A 161 -12.61 3.04 7.34
CA GLY A 161 -12.83 2.99 8.80
C GLY A 161 -13.93 3.91 9.35
N GLY A 162 -14.40 4.87 8.54
CA GLY A 162 -15.48 5.80 8.90
C GLY A 162 -15.80 6.79 7.77
N PRO A 163 -16.90 7.55 7.84
CA PRO A 163 -17.30 8.46 6.77
C PRO A 163 -16.23 9.52 6.45
N HIS A 164 -15.79 9.55 5.19
CA HIS A 164 -14.87 10.55 4.62
C HIS A 164 -14.94 10.52 3.08
N LEU A 165 -14.28 11.46 2.41
CA LEU A 165 -13.99 11.39 0.98
C LEU A 165 -12.51 11.08 0.80
N HIS A 166 -12.19 9.95 0.17
CA HIS A 166 -10.84 9.72 -0.34
C HIS A 166 -10.71 10.41 -1.69
N PHE A 167 -9.73 11.30 -1.83
CA PHE A 167 -9.57 12.16 -2.99
C PHE A 167 -8.14 12.13 -3.54
N GLU A 168 -7.99 11.83 -4.82
CA GLU A 168 -6.69 11.79 -5.48
C GLU A 168 -6.66 12.68 -6.72
N ILE A 169 -5.44 13.07 -7.10
CA ILE A 169 -5.12 13.58 -8.43
C ILE A 169 -4.05 12.68 -9.03
N ARG A 170 -4.22 12.28 -10.28
CA ARG A 170 -3.28 11.43 -11.02
C ARG A 170 -2.88 12.06 -12.34
N GLU A 171 -1.66 11.78 -12.79
CA GLU A 171 -1.29 12.00 -14.18
C GLU A 171 -2.10 11.06 -15.09
N THR A 172 -2.87 11.60 -16.05
CA THR A 172 -3.76 10.77 -16.89
C THR A 172 -3.00 9.74 -17.72
N LEU A 173 -1.79 10.05 -18.17
CA LEU A 173 -1.02 9.14 -19.04
C LEU A 173 -0.32 8.01 -18.28
N THR A 174 0.18 8.29 -17.08
CA THR A 174 1.03 7.36 -16.31
C THR A 174 0.28 6.70 -15.17
N GLU A 175 -0.87 7.26 -14.76
CA GLU A 175 -1.62 6.91 -13.55
C GLU A 175 -0.81 7.12 -12.25
N PHE A 176 0.29 7.88 -12.29
CA PHE A 176 1.04 8.23 -11.08
C PHE A 176 0.17 9.13 -10.21
N ALA A 177 -0.02 8.71 -8.97
CA ALA A 177 -0.72 9.51 -7.97
C ALA A 177 0.17 10.70 -7.60
N CYS A 178 -0.38 11.90 -7.68
CA CYS A 178 0.28 13.15 -7.35
C CYS A 178 -0.24 13.64 -6.01
N ASN A 179 0.62 14.30 -5.23
CA ASN A 179 0.25 14.86 -3.95
C ASN A 179 -0.74 16.02 -4.13
N PRO A 180 -2.03 15.87 -3.73
CA PRO A 180 -3.01 16.92 -3.98
C PRO A 180 -2.70 18.22 -3.24
N MET A 181 -1.94 18.18 -2.14
CA MET A 181 -1.54 19.39 -1.38
C MET A 181 -0.68 20.34 -2.23
N LEU A 182 -0.07 19.85 -3.32
CA LEU A 182 0.74 20.65 -4.23
C LEU A 182 -0.09 21.37 -5.31
N PHE A 183 -1.41 21.22 -5.36
CA PHE A 183 -2.30 21.80 -6.39
C PHE A 183 -3.02 23.10 -5.94
N GLY A 184 -2.62 23.68 -4.81
CA GLY A 184 -3.14 24.96 -4.35
C GLY A 184 -4.55 24.92 -3.75
N PHE A 185 -4.95 23.77 -3.19
CA PHE A 185 -6.17 23.70 -2.38
C PHE A 185 -6.02 24.55 -1.10
N ASP A 186 -7.14 25.11 -0.64
CA ASP A 186 -7.20 25.88 0.61
C ASP A 186 -7.13 24.95 1.83
N ILE A 187 -5.89 24.59 2.17
CA ILE A 187 -5.53 23.86 3.38
C ILE A 187 -4.48 24.69 4.10
N GLU A 188 -4.80 25.13 5.31
CA GLU A 188 -3.88 25.90 6.13
C GLU A 188 -2.89 24.96 6.81
N ASP A 189 -1.59 25.21 6.63
CA ASP A 189 -0.54 24.45 7.31
C ASP A 189 0.67 25.32 7.66
N ASN A 190 0.86 25.57 8.95
CA ASN A 190 2.02 26.27 9.50
C ASN A 190 2.68 25.48 10.65
N ILE A 191 2.38 24.19 10.74
CA ILE A 191 2.88 23.32 11.80
C ILE A 191 4.01 22.48 11.24
N ARG A 192 5.16 22.51 11.92
CA ARG A 192 6.31 21.68 11.52
C ARG A 192 6.12 20.21 11.91
N PRO A 193 6.64 19.28 11.12
CA PRO A 193 6.74 17.87 11.50
C PRO A 193 7.46 17.67 12.83
N VAL A 194 7.08 16.64 13.58
CA VAL A 194 7.73 16.25 14.83
C VAL A 194 8.55 14.99 14.61
N ILE A 195 9.85 15.07 14.87
CA ILE A 195 10.75 13.92 14.85
C ILE A 195 10.76 13.28 16.25
N THR A 196 10.30 12.04 16.36
CA THR A 196 10.09 11.36 17.65
C THR A 196 11.22 10.41 18.00
N ALA A 197 11.96 9.92 17.00
CA ALA A 197 13.12 9.08 17.25
C ALA A 197 14.12 9.10 16.09
N LEU A 198 15.38 8.88 16.45
CA LEU A 198 16.48 8.60 15.53
C LEU A 198 17.05 7.22 15.85
N ARG A 199 17.35 6.45 14.80
CA ARG A 199 18.04 5.18 14.88
C ARG A 199 19.23 5.17 13.93
N MET A 200 20.34 4.63 14.40
CA MET A 200 21.57 4.46 13.61
C MET A 200 21.88 2.98 13.44
N TYR A 201 22.25 2.60 12.22
CA TYR A 201 22.49 1.22 11.80
C TYR A 201 23.96 1.07 11.48
N PRO A 202 24.75 0.28 12.24
CA PRO A 202 26.05 -0.16 11.76
C PRO A 202 25.83 -1.13 10.58
N ILE A 203 26.52 -0.87 9.46
CA ILE A 203 26.39 -1.65 8.22
C ILE A 203 27.63 -2.52 8.03
N GLY A 204 27.43 -3.83 8.02
CA GLY A 204 28.50 -4.83 7.91
C GLY A 204 28.94 -5.41 9.25
N LYS A 205 29.60 -6.57 9.21
CA LYS A 205 29.91 -7.39 10.40
C LYS A 205 30.84 -6.72 11.41
N ASN A 206 31.70 -5.82 10.97
CA ASN A 206 32.71 -5.16 11.79
C ASN A 206 32.34 -3.72 12.17
N SER A 207 31.10 -3.30 11.88
CA SER A 207 30.66 -1.94 12.09
C SER A 207 29.97 -1.79 13.45
N THR A 208 30.13 -0.63 14.08
CA THR A 208 29.47 -0.33 15.36
C THR A 208 28.97 1.10 15.41
N VAL A 209 27.96 1.30 16.26
CA VAL A 209 27.50 2.60 16.71
C VAL A 209 27.54 2.59 18.23
N ASN A 210 28.20 3.56 18.86
CA ASN A 210 28.44 3.61 20.30
C ASN A 210 29.02 2.29 20.84
N ALA A 211 30.03 1.76 20.13
CA ALA A 211 30.72 0.49 20.41
C ALA A 211 29.83 -0.78 20.39
N GLN A 212 28.57 -0.70 19.94
CA GLN A 212 27.66 -1.83 19.86
C GLN A 212 27.38 -2.23 18.40
N THR A 213 27.28 -3.54 18.15
CA THR A 213 26.80 -4.08 16.87
C THR A 213 25.28 -3.99 16.79
N GLY A 214 24.72 -3.97 15.57
CA GLY A 214 23.28 -3.86 15.33
C GLY A 214 22.67 -2.49 15.64
N PRO A 215 21.40 -2.27 15.25
CA PRO A 215 20.77 -0.94 15.25
C PRO A 215 20.64 -0.31 16.65
N ARG A 216 20.97 0.98 16.77
CA ARG A 216 20.96 1.73 18.04
C ARG A 216 20.01 2.92 17.99
N LYS A 217 19.13 3.04 18.98
CA LYS A 217 18.36 4.26 19.21
C LYS A 217 19.30 5.36 19.71
N ILE A 218 19.21 6.54 19.12
CA ILE A 218 19.92 7.73 19.58
C ILE A 218 18.94 8.61 20.36
N THR A 219 19.29 8.95 21.59
CA THR A 219 18.47 9.83 22.42
C THR A 219 18.58 11.26 21.90
N LEU A 220 17.47 11.76 21.38
CA LEU A 220 17.36 13.15 20.94
C LEU A 220 17.11 14.07 22.12
N MET A 221 17.74 15.24 22.08
CA MET A 221 17.53 16.39 22.96
C MET A 221 17.06 17.57 22.11
N GLY A 222 16.34 18.51 22.70
CA GLY A 222 15.81 19.67 21.97
C GLY A 222 14.29 19.67 21.85
N TYR A 223 13.77 20.76 21.31
CA TYR A 223 12.34 21.04 21.21
C TYR A 223 12.09 22.06 20.09
N ARG A 224 10.81 22.30 19.74
CA ARG A 224 10.41 23.26 18.69
C ARG A 224 11.04 23.01 17.31
N GLY A 225 11.24 21.73 16.96
CA GLY A 225 11.69 21.33 15.63
C GLY A 225 13.20 21.33 15.42
N HIS A 226 14.00 21.66 16.43
CA HIS A 226 15.45 21.52 16.36
C HIS A 226 15.90 20.51 17.39
N TYR A 227 16.51 19.42 16.93
CA TYR A 227 16.94 18.31 17.75
C TYR A 227 18.46 18.11 17.64
N THR A 228 19.06 17.63 18.72
CA THR A 228 20.49 17.29 18.77
C THR A 228 20.66 15.97 19.53
N ALA A 229 21.86 15.42 19.53
CA ALA A 229 22.22 14.31 20.38
C ALA A 229 23.63 14.51 20.96
N SER A 230 23.97 13.77 22.01
CA SER A 230 25.36 13.61 22.42
C SER A 230 26.18 13.04 21.26
N THR A 231 27.47 13.39 21.21
CA THR A 231 28.36 12.90 20.15
C THR A 231 28.27 11.38 20.03
N VAL A 232 27.98 10.91 18.81
CA VAL A 232 27.88 9.48 18.51
C VAL A 232 29.22 9.00 17.99
N THR A 233 29.67 7.84 18.46
CA THR A 233 30.85 7.18 17.91
C THR A 233 30.45 6.09 16.94
N VAL A 234 31.18 5.99 15.83
CA VAL A 234 30.97 4.94 14.83
C VAL A 234 32.29 4.25 14.51
N ARG A 235 32.16 3.04 13.99
CA ARG A 235 33.24 2.31 13.31
C ARG A 235 32.66 1.67 12.06
N GLY A 236 33.34 1.84 10.93
CA GLY A 236 32.89 1.32 9.65
C GLY A 236 31.65 2.04 9.10
N PRO A 237 31.07 1.53 8.00
CA PRO A 237 29.89 2.12 7.38
C PRO A 237 28.67 2.11 8.31
N PHE A 238 27.85 3.15 8.25
CA PHE A 238 26.62 3.29 9.02
C PHE A 238 25.52 4.01 8.23
N ALA A 239 24.26 3.87 8.66
CA ALA A 239 23.11 4.53 8.06
C ALA A 239 22.11 5.00 9.12
N LEU A 240 21.14 5.83 8.72
CA LEU A 240 20.14 6.42 9.61
C LEU A 240 18.72 5.95 9.28
N ALA A 241 17.84 5.93 10.28
CA ALA A 241 16.40 5.93 10.09
C ALA A 241 15.75 6.82 11.14
N ILE A 242 14.62 7.44 10.79
CA ILE A 242 13.88 8.31 11.72
C ILE A 242 12.44 7.83 11.89
N GLU A 243 11.86 8.11 13.03
CA GLU A 243 10.42 8.13 13.21
C GLU A 243 10.01 9.60 13.28
N ALA A 244 9.12 9.99 12.40
CA ALA A 244 8.59 11.34 12.34
C ALA A 244 7.12 11.28 11.94
N ARG A 245 6.37 12.27 12.41
CA ARG A 245 4.98 12.47 12.05
C ARG A 245 4.71 13.94 11.87
N ASP A 246 3.62 14.24 11.20
CA ASP A 246 3.15 15.60 11.07
C ASP A 246 1.74 15.75 11.64
N VAL A 247 1.30 16.99 11.83
CA VAL A 247 -0.09 17.35 12.12
C VAL A 247 -0.40 18.65 11.40
N ILE A 248 -1.60 18.76 10.84
CA ILE A 248 -2.02 19.94 10.07
C ILE A 248 -3.01 20.79 10.87
N ASN A 249 -3.05 22.10 10.61
CA ASN A 249 -3.94 23.01 11.35
C ASN A 249 -5.41 22.51 11.34
N LYS A 250 -6.14 22.86 12.40
CA LYS A 250 -7.58 22.55 12.58
C LYS A 250 -7.89 21.05 12.72
N THR A 251 -6.88 20.17 12.77
CA THR A 251 -7.07 18.73 13.05
C THR A 251 -5.97 18.19 13.97
N ASP A 252 -6.32 17.22 14.81
CA ASP A 252 -5.35 16.49 15.66
C ASP A 252 -4.93 15.14 15.04
N ASN A 253 -5.31 14.89 13.78
CA ASN A 253 -4.96 13.66 13.09
C ASN A 253 -3.47 13.65 12.74
N THR A 254 -2.80 12.57 13.09
CA THR A 254 -1.44 12.28 12.62
C THR A 254 -1.42 12.23 11.10
N GLN A 255 -0.50 12.98 10.51
CA GLN A 255 -0.24 13.01 9.08
C GLN A 255 1.15 12.40 8.77
N GLY A 256 1.34 11.97 7.52
CA GLY A 256 2.64 11.65 6.97
C GLY A 256 3.46 12.91 6.71
N ILE A 257 4.79 12.76 6.80
CA ILE A 257 5.74 13.81 6.39
C ILE A 257 5.88 13.82 4.85
N PHE A 258 6.36 14.91 4.28
CA PHE A 258 6.53 15.05 2.83
C PHE A 258 7.93 14.68 2.34
N SER A 259 8.99 15.11 3.05
CA SER A 259 10.37 14.84 2.62
C SER A 259 11.31 14.56 3.78
N ILE A 260 12.37 13.79 3.47
CA ILE A 260 13.51 13.57 4.35
C ILE A 260 14.79 13.84 3.56
N GLU A 261 15.66 14.68 4.10
CA GLU A 261 17.00 14.94 3.60
C GLU A 261 18.03 14.58 4.67
N VAL A 262 19.13 13.92 4.27
CA VAL A 262 20.30 13.73 5.14
C VAL A 262 21.50 14.37 4.47
N GLN A 263 22.23 15.17 5.25
CA GLN A 263 23.47 15.81 4.84
C GLN A 263 24.62 15.35 5.73
N LYS A 264 25.79 15.09 5.12
CA LYS A 264 27.06 14.88 5.80
C LYS A 264 27.98 16.04 5.45
N ASP A 265 28.40 16.81 6.46
CA ASP A 265 29.26 17.99 6.32
C ASP A 265 28.74 19.01 5.30
N GLY A 266 27.41 19.15 5.22
CA GLY A 266 26.71 20.03 4.28
C GLY A 266 26.46 19.43 2.89
N GLU A 267 27.01 18.25 2.57
CA GLU A 267 26.73 17.54 1.33
C GLU A 267 25.54 16.59 1.50
N ARG A 268 24.53 16.71 0.62
CA ARG A 268 23.36 15.83 0.62
C ARG A 268 23.74 14.41 0.21
N VAL A 269 23.53 13.45 1.11
CA VAL A 269 23.79 12.03 0.88
C VAL A 269 22.52 11.21 0.63
N PHE A 270 21.38 11.68 1.13
CA PHE A 270 20.08 11.03 0.94
C PHE A 270 18.98 12.09 0.80
N TYR A 271 18.05 11.85 -0.12
CA TYR A 271 16.84 12.65 -0.26
C TYR A 271 15.68 11.79 -0.78
N HIS A 272 14.51 12.01 -0.20
CA HIS A 272 13.24 11.43 -0.59
C HIS A 272 12.15 12.49 -0.49
N ASP A 273 11.25 12.53 -1.48
CA ASP A 273 10.07 13.39 -1.51
C ASP A 273 8.80 12.61 -1.88
N LEU A 274 7.65 13.20 -1.60
CA LEU A 274 6.33 12.66 -1.91
C LEU A 274 5.57 13.60 -2.82
N ASP A 275 6.20 14.00 -3.93
CA ASP A 275 5.53 14.76 -5.00
C ASP A 275 4.53 13.89 -5.76
N LYS A 276 4.97 12.69 -6.14
CA LYS A 276 4.16 11.67 -6.81
C LYS A 276 4.76 10.28 -6.66
N PHE A 277 3.94 9.24 -6.83
CA PHE A 277 4.42 7.85 -6.91
C PHE A 277 3.50 6.98 -7.77
N GLY A 278 4.04 5.87 -8.28
CA GLY A 278 3.27 4.84 -9.00
C GLY A 278 2.68 3.77 -8.07
N PHE A 279 1.46 3.29 -8.36
CA PHE A 279 0.86 2.22 -7.55
C PHE A 279 1.69 0.92 -7.54
N HIS A 280 2.36 0.63 -8.65
CA HIS A 280 3.20 -0.56 -8.81
C HIS A 280 4.44 -0.56 -7.90
N GLU A 281 4.95 0.63 -7.54
CA GLU A 281 6.11 0.77 -6.66
C GLU A 281 5.72 0.87 -5.18
N SER A 282 4.46 1.11 -4.87
CA SER A 282 4.01 1.42 -3.50
C SER A 282 4.38 0.34 -2.46
N ARG A 283 4.48 -0.94 -2.85
CA ARG A 283 4.88 -2.01 -1.92
C ARG A 283 6.34 -1.93 -1.46
N TYR A 284 7.21 -1.22 -2.18
CA TYR A 284 8.57 -0.96 -1.74
C TYR A 284 8.63 -0.17 -0.43
N ILE A 285 7.51 0.36 0.09
CA ILE A 285 7.48 0.87 1.47
C ILE A 285 7.95 -0.16 2.50
N ASN A 286 7.77 -1.46 2.25
CA ASN A 286 8.20 -2.53 3.14
C ASN A 286 9.73 -2.65 3.23
N SER A 287 10.47 -2.02 2.33
CA SER A 287 11.92 -1.83 2.44
C SER A 287 12.33 -0.36 2.57
N PHE A 288 11.37 0.57 2.56
CA PHE A 288 11.62 1.94 2.98
C PHE A 288 11.59 2.04 4.51
N VAL A 289 10.70 1.30 5.17
CA VAL A 289 10.66 1.23 6.62
C VAL A 289 11.53 0.11 7.17
N ASP A 290 11.93 0.20 8.44
CA ASP A 290 12.41 -0.94 9.21
C ASP A 290 11.25 -1.91 9.47
N TYR A 291 10.96 -2.76 8.48
CA TYR A 291 9.82 -3.68 8.51
C TYR A 291 9.91 -4.68 9.66
N GLY A 292 11.12 -5.13 10.01
CA GLY A 292 11.35 -6.01 11.14
C GLY A 292 10.94 -5.34 12.45
N GLU A 293 11.40 -4.11 12.69
CA GLU A 293 11.00 -3.33 13.87
C GLU A 293 9.50 -3.05 13.89
N LYS A 294 8.91 -2.68 12.74
CA LYS A 294 7.46 -2.45 12.60
C LYS A 294 6.67 -3.70 12.99
N LYS A 295 7.08 -4.89 12.54
CA LYS A 295 6.40 -6.14 12.88
C LYS A 295 6.55 -6.54 14.35
N ARG A 296 7.73 -6.32 14.94
CA ARG A 296 8.01 -6.73 16.33
C ARG A 296 7.46 -5.75 17.38
N THR A 297 7.40 -4.45 17.07
CA THR A 297 7.11 -3.40 18.07
C THR A 297 6.00 -2.44 17.68
N GLY A 298 5.56 -2.46 16.41
CA GLY A 298 4.62 -1.47 15.86
C GLY A 298 5.26 -0.12 15.50
N ARG A 299 6.54 0.12 15.83
CA ARG A 299 7.22 1.39 15.54
C ARG A 299 7.70 1.47 14.10
N VAL A 300 7.49 2.62 13.46
CA VAL A 300 7.74 2.81 12.03
C VAL A 300 8.93 3.75 11.85
N TYR A 301 10.13 3.19 11.73
CA TYR A 301 11.31 3.94 11.31
C TYR A 301 11.40 3.98 9.79
N GLN A 302 11.39 5.17 9.22
CA GLN A 302 11.65 5.43 7.81
C GLN A 302 13.17 5.46 7.59
N LYS A 303 13.69 4.54 6.79
CA LYS A 303 15.13 4.42 6.53
C LYS A 303 15.57 5.57 5.61
N CYS A 304 16.67 6.19 5.98
CA CYS A 304 17.38 7.16 5.14
C CYS A 304 18.47 6.47 4.32
N PHE A 305 18.22 5.20 3.92
CA PHE A 305 19.10 4.38 3.09
C PHE A 305 18.31 3.31 2.35
N LEU A 306 18.84 2.83 1.22
CA LEU A 306 18.14 1.92 0.30
C LEU A 306 18.67 0.49 0.41
N ASP A 307 17.74 -0.46 0.56
CA ASP A 307 18.02 -1.86 0.29
C ASP A 307 18.31 -2.06 -1.21
N PRO A 308 19.13 -3.04 -1.61
CA PRO A 308 19.60 -3.18 -3.00
C PRO A 308 18.51 -3.25 -4.07
N ASN A 309 17.35 -3.82 -3.75
CA ASN A 309 16.22 -3.94 -4.69
C ASN A 309 15.07 -2.97 -4.38
N ASN A 310 15.27 -1.93 -3.57
CA ASN A 310 14.25 -0.91 -3.42
C ASN A 310 14.26 0.01 -4.67
N ARG A 311 13.10 0.13 -5.33
CA ARG A 311 12.95 0.87 -6.60
C ARG A 311 11.96 2.02 -6.52
N LEU A 312 11.68 2.55 -5.33
CA LEU A 312 10.83 3.74 -5.22
C LEU A 312 11.42 4.90 -6.00
N SER A 313 10.62 5.46 -6.90
CA SER A 313 10.95 6.64 -7.70
C SER A 313 11.05 7.91 -6.85
N THR A 314 10.58 7.87 -5.60
CA THR A 314 10.59 8.99 -4.65
C THR A 314 11.97 9.28 -4.07
N PHE A 315 12.95 8.38 -4.21
CA PHE A 315 14.35 8.68 -3.86
C PHE A 315 15.01 9.52 -4.96
N ARG A 316 15.69 10.60 -4.60
CA ARG A 316 16.40 11.47 -5.56
C ARG A 316 17.89 11.51 -5.28
N ASN A 317 18.70 11.21 -6.29
CA ASN A 317 20.16 11.41 -6.31
C ASN A 317 20.87 10.93 -5.03
N VAL A 318 20.53 9.73 -4.54
CA VAL A 318 21.06 9.19 -3.28
C VAL A 318 22.49 8.69 -3.46
N ILE A 319 23.43 9.22 -2.67
CA ILE A 319 24.85 8.84 -2.70
C ILE A 319 25.04 7.56 -1.89
N ASN A 320 25.70 6.55 -2.47
CA ASN A 320 26.02 5.28 -1.81
C ASN A 320 24.81 4.65 -1.08
N ARG A 321 23.62 4.76 -1.67
CA ARG A 321 22.35 4.30 -1.08
C ARG A 321 22.03 4.92 0.29
N GLY A 322 22.60 6.06 0.67
CA GLY A 322 22.41 6.70 1.99
C GLY A 322 23.29 6.10 3.08
N ILE A 323 24.21 5.19 2.74
CA ILE A 323 25.19 4.61 3.66
C ILE A 323 26.41 5.52 3.72
N MET A 324 26.77 5.95 4.92
CA MET A 324 27.87 6.87 5.19
C MET A 324 29.07 6.14 5.81
N SER A 325 30.27 6.65 5.53
CA SER A 325 31.52 6.27 6.19
C SER A 325 32.28 7.54 6.58
N LEU A 326 33.09 7.46 7.64
CA LEU A 326 33.99 8.53 8.07
C LEU A 326 35.43 8.08 7.83
N GLU A 327 36.20 8.87 7.09
CA GLU A 327 37.57 8.52 6.67
C GLU A 327 38.63 8.92 7.70
N ASP A 328 38.27 9.77 8.66
CA ASP A 328 39.14 10.25 9.73
C ASP A 328 38.43 10.25 11.11
N ASP A 329 39.15 10.63 12.16
CA ASP A 329 38.66 10.66 13.56
C ASP A 329 38.17 12.05 14.01
N SER A 330 38.08 12.99 13.07
CA SER A 330 37.54 14.32 13.31
C SER A 330 36.04 14.26 13.60
N THR A 331 35.47 15.39 14.02
CA THR A 331 34.03 15.48 14.24
C THR A 331 33.35 15.89 12.95
N HIS A 332 32.56 14.98 12.40
CA HIS A 332 31.70 15.23 11.26
C HIS A 332 30.32 15.67 11.72
N HIS A 333 29.69 16.54 10.93
CA HIS A 333 28.34 17.02 11.16
C HIS A 333 27.36 16.26 10.27
N ILE A 334 26.32 15.68 10.86
CA ILE A 334 25.26 15.02 10.12
C ILE A 334 23.95 15.70 10.45
N SER A 335 23.27 16.24 9.44
CA SER A 335 21.96 16.87 9.59
C SER A 335 20.89 16.00 8.95
N VAL A 336 19.76 15.83 9.63
CA VAL A 336 18.55 15.19 9.08
C VAL A 336 17.46 16.24 9.04
N ILE A 337 16.98 16.62 7.87
CA ILE A 337 15.98 17.67 7.66
C ILE A 337 14.68 17.02 7.21
N VAL A 338 13.59 17.33 7.87
CA VAL A 338 12.25 16.78 7.61
C VAL A 338 11.29 17.92 7.32
N LYS A 339 10.52 17.79 6.23
CA LYS A 339 9.53 18.80 5.83
C LYS A 339 8.16 18.20 5.60
N ASP A 340 7.14 19.02 5.82
CA ASP A 340 5.79 18.81 5.28
C ASP A 340 5.66 19.36 3.84
N ALA A 341 4.47 19.28 3.26
CA ALA A 341 4.20 19.72 1.89
C ALA A 341 4.15 21.26 1.74
N TYR A 342 4.00 22.00 2.84
CA TYR A 342 3.95 23.47 2.88
C TYR A 342 5.31 24.10 3.24
N GLY A 343 6.32 23.27 3.50
CA GLY A 343 7.70 23.68 3.77
C GLY A 343 8.02 23.92 5.24
N ASN A 344 7.10 23.65 6.18
CA ASN A 344 7.45 23.71 7.59
C ASN A 344 8.47 22.62 7.90
N THR A 345 9.50 22.98 8.67
CA THR A 345 10.73 22.19 8.77
C THR A 345 11.10 21.89 10.22
N SER A 346 11.58 20.67 10.43
CA SER A 346 12.29 20.24 11.62
C SER A 346 13.58 19.52 11.24
N ASP A 347 14.58 19.56 12.12
CA ASP A 347 15.90 18.98 11.87
C ASP A 347 16.51 18.28 13.09
N ILE A 348 17.43 17.36 12.82
CA ILE A 348 18.35 16.79 13.80
C ILE A 348 19.79 17.15 13.39
N ASP A 349 20.54 17.79 14.29
CA ASP A 349 21.97 18.02 14.13
C ASP A 349 22.81 17.09 15.02
N LEU A 350 23.60 16.25 14.38
CA LEU A 350 24.45 15.23 15.03
C LEU A 350 25.93 15.57 14.86
N LYS A 351 26.69 15.31 15.94
CA LYS A 351 28.15 15.21 15.89
C LYS A 351 28.52 13.74 15.88
N VAL A 352 29.24 13.29 14.86
CA VAL A 352 29.65 11.89 14.71
C VAL A 352 31.16 11.80 14.56
N ARG A 353 31.80 10.87 15.27
CA ARG A 353 33.24 10.63 15.21
C ARG A 353 33.54 9.17 14.90
N ASN A 354 34.54 8.94 14.05
CA ASN A 354 35.10 7.61 13.88
C ASN A 354 35.98 7.27 15.09
N THR A 355 35.81 6.09 15.67
CA THR A 355 36.72 5.60 16.70
C THR A 355 37.63 4.53 16.13
N ALA A 356 38.92 4.86 15.99
CA ALA A 356 39.99 3.92 15.69
C ALA A 356 40.32 3.05 16.94
N GLY A 357 39.37 2.25 17.41
CA GLY A 357 39.61 1.22 18.44
C GLY A 357 39.86 -0.17 17.82
N PRO A 358 40.32 -1.19 18.56
CA PRO A 358 40.24 -2.58 18.09
C PRO A 358 38.77 -2.97 17.83
N PRO A 359 38.48 -3.90 16.89
CA PRO A 359 37.12 -4.40 16.71
C PRO A 359 36.59 -4.84 18.08
N PRO A 360 35.31 -4.60 18.40
CA PRO A 360 34.73 -5.32 19.52
C PRO A 360 35.04 -6.81 19.30
N PRO A 361 35.42 -7.57 20.34
CA PRO A 361 35.54 -9.01 20.20
C PRO A 361 34.26 -9.50 19.55
N ALA A 362 34.38 -10.24 18.45
CA ALA A 362 33.23 -10.84 17.80
C ALA A 362 32.44 -11.54 18.90
N ASN A 363 31.21 -11.11 19.16
CA ASN A 363 30.33 -11.90 20.00
C ASN A 363 30.19 -13.22 19.25
N ALA A 364 30.91 -14.24 19.72
CA ALA A 364 30.84 -15.60 19.23
C ALA A 364 29.51 -16.22 19.69
N THR A 365 28.39 -15.56 19.42
CA THR A 365 27.19 -16.32 19.13
C THR A 365 27.51 -17.05 17.84
N LEU A 366 27.58 -18.38 17.90
CA LEU A 366 27.53 -19.24 16.72
C LEU A 366 26.30 -18.79 15.93
N GLU A 367 26.48 -17.92 14.93
CA GLU A 367 25.41 -17.56 14.02
C GLU A 367 24.96 -18.88 13.40
N ALA A 368 23.70 -19.25 13.62
CA ALA A 368 23.15 -20.45 13.02
C ALA A 368 23.42 -20.37 11.51
N VAL A 369 24.11 -21.38 10.98
CA VAL A 369 24.39 -21.43 9.54
C VAL A 369 23.03 -21.52 8.84
N PRO A 370 22.68 -20.55 7.99
CA PRO A 370 21.39 -20.56 7.31
C PRO A 370 21.30 -21.80 6.42
N GLN A 371 20.11 -22.39 6.34
CA GLN A 371 19.91 -23.58 5.52
C GLN A 371 20.00 -23.28 4.02
N ALA A 372 19.66 -22.06 3.62
CA ALA A 372 19.87 -21.59 2.27
C ALA A 372 20.17 -20.08 2.25
N ILE A 373 20.84 -19.63 1.19
CA ILE A 373 20.99 -18.22 0.88
C ILE A 373 20.14 -17.97 -0.36
N PHE A 374 19.25 -16.99 -0.29
CA PHE A 374 18.38 -16.61 -1.41
C PHE A 374 18.79 -15.22 -1.94
N PRO A 375 19.66 -15.16 -2.98
CA PRO A 375 19.97 -13.91 -3.66
C PRO A 375 18.73 -13.27 -4.25
N TYR A 376 18.53 -11.97 -3.99
CA TYR A 376 17.31 -11.28 -4.39
C TYR A 376 17.11 -11.16 -5.90
N GLN A 377 18.17 -11.16 -6.69
CA GLN A 377 18.11 -11.02 -8.15
C GLN A 377 17.88 -12.34 -8.89
N GLN A 378 17.93 -13.47 -8.18
CA GLN A 378 17.88 -14.80 -8.78
C GLN A 378 16.58 -15.50 -8.40
N SER A 379 16.19 -16.48 -9.22
CA SER A 379 15.20 -17.46 -8.80
C SER A 379 15.78 -18.26 -7.63
N ASN A 380 14.94 -18.58 -6.65
CA ASN A 380 15.32 -19.38 -5.51
C ASN A 380 14.34 -20.54 -5.35
N ASP A 381 14.86 -21.76 -5.39
CA ASP A 381 14.09 -22.97 -5.19
C ASP A 381 14.48 -23.61 -3.86
N PHE A 382 13.48 -24.14 -3.15
CA PHE A 382 13.70 -24.84 -1.89
C PHE A 382 12.79 -26.06 -1.82
N ASP A 383 13.40 -27.22 -2.02
CA ASP A 383 12.72 -28.50 -2.05
C ASP A 383 13.20 -29.39 -0.90
N THR A 384 12.25 -29.93 -0.15
CA THR A 384 12.48 -30.86 0.94
C THR A 384 11.33 -31.86 1.02
N ALA A 385 11.45 -32.88 1.87
CA ALA A 385 10.37 -33.84 2.06
C ALA A 385 9.11 -33.12 2.55
N GLY A 386 7.99 -33.23 1.83
CA GLY A 386 6.72 -32.60 2.19
C GLY A 386 6.53 -31.13 1.77
N LEU A 387 7.53 -30.48 1.18
CA LEU A 387 7.42 -29.07 0.77
C LEU A 387 8.29 -28.72 -0.43
N LYS A 388 7.70 -27.97 -1.36
CA LYS A 388 8.39 -27.35 -2.51
C LYS A 388 8.08 -25.88 -2.55
N MET A 389 9.09 -25.07 -2.88
CA MET A 389 8.95 -23.63 -3.02
C MET A 389 9.69 -23.15 -4.25
N HIS A 390 9.01 -22.35 -5.06
CA HIS A 390 9.61 -21.64 -6.18
C HIS A 390 9.42 -20.14 -6.00
N MET A 391 10.52 -19.42 -5.85
CA MET A 391 10.54 -17.98 -5.64
C MET A 391 11.15 -17.28 -6.86
N PRO A 392 10.36 -16.52 -7.64
CA PRO A 392 10.87 -15.77 -8.78
C PRO A 392 11.95 -14.75 -8.38
N PRO A 393 12.80 -14.31 -9.32
CA PRO A 393 13.75 -13.23 -9.07
C PRO A 393 13.05 -11.92 -8.72
N ASN A 394 13.75 -11.06 -7.98
CA ASN A 394 13.36 -9.71 -7.56
C ASN A 394 12.16 -9.63 -6.60
N ILE A 395 11.76 -10.74 -5.96
CA ILE A 395 10.72 -10.73 -4.93
C ILE A 395 11.23 -10.38 -3.52
N PHE A 396 12.55 -10.26 -3.33
CA PHE A 396 13.15 -9.81 -2.07
C PHE A 396 13.80 -8.44 -2.20
N TYR A 397 13.88 -7.71 -1.10
CA TYR A 397 14.50 -6.38 -1.08
C TYR A 397 16.02 -6.41 -0.94
N ASP A 398 16.53 -7.48 -0.35
CA ASP A 398 17.95 -7.85 -0.25
C ASP A 398 18.06 -9.39 -0.22
N THR A 399 19.28 -9.90 -0.26
CA THR A 399 19.60 -11.32 -0.11
C THR A 399 19.13 -11.82 1.25
N ILE A 400 18.39 -12.92 1.26
CA ILE A 400 17.84 -13.52 2.48
C ILE A 400 18.68 -14.71 2.91
N TYR A 401 19.03 -14.76 4.20
CA TYR A 401 19.57 -15.96 4.84
C TYR A 401 18.39 -16.77 5.37
N PHE A 402 17.97 -17.75 4.59
CA PHE A 402 16.70 -18.46 4.77
C PHE A 402 16.82 -19.58 5.80
N ASN A 403 15.80 -19.66 6.66
CA ASN A 403 15.64 -20.68 7.69
C ASN A 403 14.25 -21.34 7.55
N TYR A 404 14.23 -22.64 7.81
CA TYR A 404 13.10 -23.54 7.65
C TYR A 404 13.08 -24.58 8.77
N HIS A 405 11.91 -24.73 9.40
CA HIS A 405 11.68 -25.76 10.40
C HIS A 405 10.36 -26.48 10.15
N LYS A 406 10.31 -27.75 10.57
CA LYS A 406 9.04 -28.49 10.71
C LYS A 406 8.61 -28.44 12.17
N ALA A 407 7.35 -28.16 12.39
CA ALA A 407 6.71 -28.27 13.69
C ALA A 407 5.52 -29.23 13.64
N PRO A 408 5.06 -29.77 14.79
CA PRO A 408 3.86 -30.58 14.83
C PRO A 408 2.65 -29.90 14.16
N PRO A 409 1.69 -30.67 13.62
CA PRO A 409 0.46 -30.12 13.05
C PRO A 409 -0.27 -29.20 14.05
N LYS A 410 -0.76 -28.05 13.59
CA LYS A 410 -1.67 -27.20 14.37
C LYS A 410 -3.11 -27.75 14.28
N PRO A 411 -4.00 -27.42 15.24
CA PRO A 411 -5.39 -27.88 15.20
C PRO A 411 -6.07 -27.63 13.85
N GLY A 412 -6.75 -28.65 13.31
CA GLY A 412 -7.43 -28.60 12.02
C GLY A 412 -6.55 -28.85 10.78
N SER A 413 -5.25 -29.07 10.95
CA SER A 413 -4.32 -29.29 9.82
C SER A 413 -4.28 -30.75 9.35
N TRP A 414 -4.14 -30.94 8.05
CA TRP A 414 -3.90 -32.22 7.36
C TRP A 414 -2.44 -32.44 6.97
N SER A 415 -1.56 -31.50 7.32
CA SER A 415 -0.11 -31.62 7.19
C SER A 415 0.59 -31.22 8.49
N VAL A 416 1.88 -31.51 8.59
CA VAL A 416 2.75 -30.84 9.56
C VAL A 416 2.79 -29.33 9.31
N THR A 417 3.25 -28.58 10.30
CA THR A 417 3.45 -27.14 10.15
C THR A 417 4.82 -26.88 9.52
N HIS A 418 4.82 -26.13 8.42
CA HIS A 418 6.03 -25.66 7.75
C HIS A 418 6.30 -24.21 8.17
N GLU A 419 7.37 -24.00 8.93
CA GLU A 419 7.80 -22.68 9.41
C GLU A 419 8.82 -22.11 8.41
N LEU A 420 8.37 -21.17 7.58
CA LEU A 420 9.12 -20.62 6.44
C LEU A 420 9.62 -19.22 6.79
N GLN A 421 10.84 -19.11 7.32
CA GLN A 421 11.44 -17.86 7.77
C GLN A 421 10.56 -17.08 8.77
N GLN A 422 11.13 -16.08 9.43
CA GLN A 422 10.36 -15.18 10.29
C GLN A 422 9.46 -14.25 9.45
N SER A 423 8.23 -14.03 9.93
CA SER A 423 7.23 -13.16 9.27
C SER A 423 7.59 -11.67 9.27
N ASP A 424 8.67 -11.31 9.97
CA ASP A 424 9.26 -9.98 10.02
C ASP A 424 10.34 -9.75 8.93
N VAL A 425 10.49 -10.72 8.02
CA VAL A 425 11.21 -10.57 6.75
C VAL A 425 10.19 -10.29 5.64
N PRO A 426 10.24 -9.12 4.98
CA PRO A 426 9.24 -8.74 3.99
C PRO A 426 9.48 -9.40 2.62
N VAL A 427 8.40 -9.84 1.98
CA VAL A 427 8.41 -10.36 0.61
C VAL A 427 7.67 -9.38 -0.32
N HIS A 428 8.37 -8.95 -1.38
CA HIS A 428 7.84 -8.02 -2.37
C HIS A 428 6.84 -8.70 -3.30
N GLY A 429 7.18 -9.84 -3.91
CA GLY A 429 6.34 -10.53 -4.91
C GLY A 429 5.71 -11.82 -4.38
N PHE A 430 4.80 -12.40 -5.17
CA PHE A 430 4.26 -13.72 -4.88
C PHE A 430 5.28 -14.81 -5.22
N TYR A 431 5.24 -15.91 -4.49
CA TYR A 431 5.98 -17.14 -4.78
C TYR A 431 5.04 -18.35 -4.69
N THR A 432 5.43 -19.45 -5.31
CA THR A 432 4.66 -20.69 -5.29
C THR A 432 5.07 -21.52 -4.10
N LEU A 433 4.10 -22.00 -3.33
CA LEU A 433 4.28 -22.92 -2.22
C LEU A 433 3.44 -24.16 -2.47
N SER A 434 4.07 -25.33 -2.43
CA SER A 434 3.39 -26.63 -2.48
C SER A 434 3.68 -27.41 -1.21
N ILE A 435 2.63 -27.88 -0.54
CA ILE A 435 2.72 -28.72 0.66
C ILE A 435 2.10 -30.07 0.34
N GLU A 436 2.79 -31.14 0.72
CA GLU A 436 2.32 -32.51 0.50
C GLU A 436 1.20 -32.86 1.48
N ALA A 437 0.16 -33.53 0.96
CA ALA A 437 -0.97 -34.08 1.69
C ALA A 437 -1.38 -35.42 1.03
N PRO A 438 -0.52 -36.46 1.07
CA PRO A 438 -0.72 -37.68 0.30
C PRO A 438 -1.84 -38.55 0.86
N ASP A 439 -2.07 -38.49 2.18
CA ASP A 439 -3.09 -39.25 2.88
C ASP A 439 -4.47 -38.54 2.90
N LEU A 440 -4.63 -37.47 2.13
CA LEU A 440 -5.89 -36.73 2.07
C LEU A 440 -6.95 -37.54 1.28
N PRO A 441 -8.09 -37.90 1.89
CA PRO A 441 -9.15 -38.65 1.22
C PRO A 441 -9.65 -37.95 -0.05
N GLU A 442 -9.97 -38.70 -1.10
CA GLU A 442 -10.43 -38.18 -2.40
C GLU A 442 -11.59 -37.17 -2.26
N ALA A 443 -12.54 -37.45 -1.38
CA ALA A 443 -13.68 -36.58 -1.10
C ALA A 443 -13.30 -35.18 -0.57
N LEU A 444 -12.12 -35.03 0.03
CA LEU A 444 -11.62 -33.79 0.64
C LEU A 444 -10.61 -33.05 -0.23
N GLN A 445 -10.13 -33.64 -1.32
CA GLN A 445 -9.08 -33.06 -2.16
C GLN A 445 -9.49 -31.71 -2.76
N GLN A 446 -10.70 -31.61 -3.28
CA GLN A 446 -11.24 -30.34 -3.82
C GLN A 446 -11.62 -29.33 -2.73
N LYS A 447 -11.54 -29.73 -1.46
CA LYS A 447 -11.78 -28.88 -0.29
C LYS A 447 -10.49 -28.39 0.36
N ALA A 448 -9.33 -28.86 -0.13
CA ALA A 448 -8.04 -28.57 0.47
C ALA A 448 -7.46 -27.22 0.04
N TYR A 449 -6.78 -26.55 0.96
CA TYR A 449 -6.09 -25.30 0.73
C TYR A 449 -4.87 -25.17 1.65
N ILE A 450 -3.96 -24.27 1.30
CA ILE A 450 -2.88 -23.84 2.20
C ILE A 450 -3.42 -22.74 3.10
N ALA A 451 -3.27 -22.94 4.42
CA ALA A 451 -3.56 -21.95 5.44
C ALA A 451 -2.26 -21.38 6.00
N ALA A 452 -2.26 -20.08 6.31
CA ALA A 452 -1.37 -19.58 7.34
C ALA A 452 -1.92 -20.04 8.69
N VAL A 453 -1.04 -20.46 9.60
CA VAL A 453 -1.42 -21.03 10.90
C VAL A 453 -0.68 -20.36 12.05
N GLU A 454 -1.27 -20.42 13.24
CA GLU A 454 -0.67 -20.02 14.50
C GLU A 454 -1.00 -21.03 15.60
N ASP A 455 -0.65 -20.75 16.85
CA ASP A 455 -0.82 -21.74 17.94
C ASP A 455 -2.28 -22.17 18.13
N GLY A 456 -3.24 -21.28 17.83
CA GLY A 456 -4.67 -21.58 17.86
C GLY A 456 -5.19 -22.38 16.66
N GLY A 457 -4.37 -22.70 15.65
CA GLY A 457 -4.81 -23.35 14.42
C GLY A 457 -4.87 -22.39 13.24
N TYR A 458 -6.00 -22.39 12.53
CA TYR A 458 -6.23 -21.54 11.36
C TYR A 458 -6.05 -20.06 11.69
N LYS A 459 -5.31 -19.34 10.83
CA LYS A 459 -5.18 -17.88 10.88
C LYS A 459 -5.82 -17.22 9.67
N SER A 460 -5.46 -17.68 8.47
CA SER A 460 -5.98 -17.10 7.23
C SER A 460 -5.76 -18.01 6.04
N TYR A 461 -6.79 -18.12 5.20
CA TYR A 461 -6.76 -18.76 3.89
C TYR A 461 -5.69 -18.15 2.97
N GLN A 462 -4.88 -18.98 2.31
CA GLN A 462 -3.85 -18.55 1.34
C GLN A 462 -4.12 -19.02 -0.10
N GLY A 463 -5.24 -19.70 -0.34
CA GLY A 463 -5.48 -20.36 -1.62
C GLY A 463 -4.98 -21.81 -1.64
N GLY A 464 -5.22 -22.49 -2.74
CA GLY A 464 -4.73 -23.84 -2.94
C GLY A 464 -5.46 -24.56 -4.04
N THR A 465 -4.75 -25.42 -4.76
CA THR A 465 -5.35 -26.46 -5.60
C THR A 465 -4.64 -27.76 -5.31
N TYR A 466 -5.43 -28.80 -5.03
CA TYR A 466 -4.91 -30.15 -4.85
C TYR A 466 -4.66 -30.81 -6.21
N GLN A 467 -3.48 -31.39 -6.37
CA GLN A 467 -3.13 -32.24 -7.51
C GLN A 467 -2.05 -33.25 -7.08
N ASP A 468 -2.28 -34.54 -7.38
CA ASP A 468 -1.28 -35.62 -7.22
C ASP A 468 -0.60 -35.68 -5.83
N GLY A 469 -1.36 -35.48 -4.74
CA GLY A 469 -0.83 -35.49 -3.37
C GLY A 469 -0.27 -34.14 -2.89
N TRP A 470 -0.36 -33.06 -3.68
CA TRP A 470 0.16 -31.75 -3.33
C TRP A 470 -0.94 -30.69 -3.35
N VAL A 471 -0.95 -29.81 -2.36
CA VAL A 471 -1.74 -28.58 -2.40
C VAL A 471 -0.81 -27.42 -2.74
N THR A 472 -1.10 -26.70 -3.83
CA THR A 472 -0.25 -25.61 -4.33
C THR A 472 -0.98 -24.27 -4.29
N ALA A 473 -0.35 -23.24 -3.72
CA ALA A 473 -0.88 -21.90 -3.60
C ALA A 473 0.16 -20.82 -3.95
N SER A 474 -0.33 -19.62 -4.28
CA SER A 474 0.49 -18.43 -4.47
C SER A 474 0.48 -17.59 -3.19
N VAL A 475 1.63 -17.44 -2.55
CA VAL A 475 1.77 -16.76 -1.25
C VAL A 475 2.71 -15.55 -1.35
N ARG A 476 2.55 -14.57 -0.47
CA ARG A 476 3.30 -13.29 -0.52
C ARG A 476 3.91 -12.86 0.81
N SER A 477 4.13 -13.83 1.69
CA SER A 477 4.65 -13.61 3.05
C SER A 477 5.31 -14.87 3.58
N PHE A 478 6.32 -14.68 4.42
CA PHE A 478 6.87 -15.72 5.28
C PHE A 478 6.02 -15.95 6.54
N GLY A 479 6.21 -17.09 7.19
CA GLY A 479 5.44 -17.51 8.34
C GLY A 479 5.18 -19.02 8.38
N ASN A 480 4.15 -19.42 9.11
CA ASN A 480 3.82 -20.82 9.35
C ASN A 480 2.66 -21.24 8.45
N PHE A 481 2.83 -22.36 7.74
CA PHE A 481 1.84 -22.86 6.78
C PHE A 481 1.54 -24.33 6.99
N ALA A 482 0.29 -24.71 6.71
CA ALA A 482 -0.16 -26.11 6.69
C ALA A 482 -1.32 -26.30 5.71
N VAL A 483 -1.59 -27.54 5.32
CA VAL A 483 -2.79 -27.90 4.56
C VAL A 483 -3.98 -28.00 5.50
N MET A 484 -5.10 -27.40 5.11
CA MET A 484 -6.40 -27.50 5.79
C MET A 484 -7.49 -27.81 4.77
N VAL A 485 -8.69 -28.17 5.24
CA VAL A 485 -9.87 -28.41 4.40
C VAL A 485 -11.04 -27.56 4.86
N ASP A 486 -11.91 -27.19 3.93
CA ASP A 486 -13.17 -26.50 4.22
C ASP A 486 -14.35 -27.26 3.61
N GLU A 487 -15.13 -27.91 4.46
CA GLU A 487 -16.35 -28.64 4.09
C GLU A 487 -17.63 -27.87 4.47
N THR A 488 -17.49 -26.70 5.10
CA THR A 488 -18.62 -26.01 5.71
C THR A 488 -19.18 -24.99 4.75
N ALA A 489 -20.41 -25.21 4.28
CA ALA A 489 -21.10 -24.21 3.47
C ALA A 489 -21.28 -22.88 4.23
N PRO A 490 -21.15 -21.72 3.53
CA PRO A 490 -21.35 -20.41 4.11
C PRO A 490 -22.63 -20.28 4.95
N TYR A 491 -22.61 -19.31 5.86
CA TYR A 491 -23.77 -18.95 6.64
C TYR A 491 -24.56 -17.84 5.94
N ILE A 492 -25.89 -17.97 5.95
CA ILE A 492 -26.84 -16.96 5.48
C ILE A 492 -27.79 -16.63 6.62
N ASN A 493 -27.82 -15.37 7.03
CA ASN A 493 -28.74 -14.84 8.02
C ASN A 493 -29.73 -13.87 7.36
N ALA A 494 -30.99 -14.27 7.27
CA ALA A 494 -32.04 -13.42 6.70
C ALA A 494 -32.52 -12.39 7.74
N ILE A 495 -32.32 -11.09 7.49
CA ILE A 495 -32.60 -10.05 8.49
C ILE A 495 -34.08 -9.65 8.49
N ASN A 496 -34.65 -9.43 7.29
CA ASN A 496 -36.03 -8.96 7.17
C ASN A 496 -36.89 -9.78 6.20
N ILE A 497 -36.41 -10.93 5.74
CA ILE A 497 -37.12 -11.81 4.82
C ILE A 497 -37.24 -13.23 5.38
N TYR A 498 -38.42 -13.83 5.25
CA TYR A 498 -38.74 -15.21 5.57
C TYR A 498 -39.98 -15.62 4.78
N ASN A 499 -40.29 -16.92 4.73
CA ASN A 499 -41.41 -17.42 3.93
C ASN A 499 -42.76 -16.83 4.39
N GLY A 500 -43.51 -16.23 3.46
CA GLY A 500 -44.77 -15.55 3.72
C GLY A 500 -44.63 -14.10 4.21
N LYS A 501 -43.42 -13.51 4.20
CA LYS A 501 -43.21 -12.13 4.65
C LYS A 501 -43.99 -11.14 3.78
N ASN A 502 -44.62 -10.14 4.41
CA ASN A 502 -45.11 -8.95 3.72
C ASN A 502 -44.03 -7.85 3.75
N LEU A 503 -43.59 -7.40 2.58
CA LEU A 503 -42.56 -6.38 2.36
C LEU A 503 -43.11 -5.10 1.67
N LYS A 504 -44.43 -4.89 1.63
CA LYS A 504 -45.07 -3.73 0.97
C LYS A 504 -44.52 -2.37 1.43
N GLY A 505 -44.21 -2.23 2.72
CA GLY A 505 -43.62 -1.01 3.29
C GLY A 505 -42.10 -1.03 3.42
N SER A 506 -41.43 -2.10 2.97
CA SER A 506 -39.98 -2.24 3.11
C SER A 506 -39.30 -1.85 1.80
N PRO A 507 -38.34 -0.90 1.83
CA PRO A 507 -37.59 -0.53 0.62
C PRO A 507 -36.48 -1.53 0.23
N TRP A 508 -36.22 -2.56 1.04
CA TRP A 508 -35.09 -3.47 0.81
C TRP A 508 -35.32 -4.89 1.31
N ILE A 509 -34.53 -5.81 0.76
CA ILE A 509 -34.21 -7.12 1.36
C ILE A 509 -32.78 -7.03 1.89
N ARG A 510 -32.56 -7.46 3.15
CA ARG A 510 -31.26 -7.45 3.81
C ARG A 510 -30.91 -8.83 4.34
N MET A 511 -29.67 -9.23 4.11
CA MET A 511 -29.14 -10.52 4.55
C MET A 511 -27.68 -10.39 4.96
N GLN A 512 -27.27 -11.14 5.97
CA GLN A 512 -25.86 -11.27 6.34
C GLN A 512 -25.28 -12.57 5.80
N ILE A 513 -24.07 -12.50 5.24
CA ILE A 513 -23.34 -13.66 4.72
C ILE A 513 -21.92 -13.72 5.31
N SER A 514 -21.50 -14.91 5.73
CA SER A 514 -20.17 -15.10 6.32
C SER A 514 -19.66 -16.51 6.04
N ASP A 515 -18.34 -16.63 6.04
CA ASP A 515 -17.64 -17.91 6.00
C ASP A 515 -16.52 -17.94 7.04
N GLY A 516 -16.33 -19.08 7.70
CA GLY A 516 -15.39 -19.25 8.81
C GLY A 516 -14.01 -19.77 8.41
N ALA A 517 -13.81 -20.14 7.14
CA ALA A 517 -12.62 -20.83 6.67
C ALA A 517 -12.11 -20.25 5.34
N SER A 518 -12.58 -20.75 4.19
CA SER A 518 -12.02 -20.38 2.88
C SER A 518 -12.44 -19.00 2.38
N GLY A 519 -13.42 -18.36 3.02
CA GLY A 519 -13.98 -17.07 2.65
C GLY A 519 -15.03 -17.16 1.54
N ILE A 520 -15.85 -16.12 1.41
CA ILE A 520 -16.88 -16.04 0.35
C ILE A 520 -16.23 -15.83 -1.01
N ALA A 521 -16.54 -16.71 -1.98
CA ALA A 521 -16.13 -16.59 -3.37
C ALA A 521 -17.16 -15.83 -4.21
N SER A 522 -18.44 -16.14 -4.04
CA SER A 522 -19.51 -15.51 -4.83
C SER A 522 -20.88 -15.61 -4.15
N TYR A 523 -21.82 -14.78 -4.61
CA TYR A 523 -23.23 -14.86 -4.25
C TYR A 523 -24.10 -14.51 -5.46
N ARG A 524 -25.35 -14.99 -5.47
CA ARG A 524 -26.34 -14.65 -6.50
C ARG A 524 -27.73 -14.56 -5.89
N GLY A 525 -28.35 -13.39 -6.02
CA GLY A 525 -29.73 -13.14 -5.60
C GLY A 525 -30.69 -13.09 -6.78
N THR A 526 -31.89 -13.64 -6.63
CA THR A 526 -32.97 -13.55 -7.63
C THR A 526 -34.31 -13.20 -7.01
N ILE A 527 -35.16 -12.56 -7.81
CA ILE A 527 -36.60 -12.46 -7.57
C ILE A 527 -37.30 -13.04 -8.79
N ASP A 528 -38.14 -14.05 -8.58
CA ASP A 528 -38.87 -14.79 -9.62
C ASP A 528 -37.95 -15.33 -10.74
N GLY A 529 -36.78 -15.84 -10.32
CA GLY A 529 -35.76 -16.39 -11.22
C GLY A 529 -34.90 -15.35 -11.95
N LYS A 530 -35.24 -14.05 -11.88
CA LYS A 530 -34.46 -12.97 -12.49
C LYS A 530 -33.42 -12.45 -11.50
N TRP A 531 -32.21 -12.20 -11.98
CA TRP A 531 -31.15 -11.63 -11.15
C TRP A 531 -31.56 -10.25 -10.60
N VAL A 532 -31.18 -10.00 -9.36
CA VAL A 532 -31.35 -8.69 -8.74
C VAL A 532 -30.04 -8.21 -8.15
N LEU A 533 -29.79 -6.90 -8.25
CA LEU A 533 -28.60 -6.28 -7.66
C LEU A 533 -28.68 -6.37 -6.13
N MET A 534 -27.71 -7.08 -5.54
CA MET A 534 -27.46 -7.10 -4.10
C MET A 534 -26.14 -6.34 -3.85
N GLU A 535 -26.20 -5.16 -3.25
CA GLU A 535 -24.99 -4.44 -2.84
C GLU A 535 -24.33 -5.17 -1.66
N TYR A 536 -23.01 -5.40 -1.73
CA TYR A 536 -22.27 -6.11 -0.68
C TYR A 536 -21.30 -5.20 0.07
N ASP A 537 -21.57 -4.98 1.35
CA ASP A 537 -20.61 -4.43 2.30
C ASP A 537 -19.88 -5.56 3.03
N LYS A 538 -18.65 -5.83 2.60
CA LYS A 538 -17.80 -6.88 3.19
C LYS A 538 -17.40 -6.58 4.64
N LYS A 539 -17.36 -5.31 5.06
CA LYS A 539 -17.00 -4.95 6.45
C LYS A 539 -18.05 -5.42 7.43
N THR A 540 -19.33 -5.34 7.04
CA THR A 540 -20.47 -5.72 7.89
C THR A 540 -21.10 -7.04 7.46
N SER A 541 -20.50 -7.75 6.49
CA SER A 541 -21.04 -8.98 5.91
C SER A 541 -22.46 -8.81 5.35
N LEU A 542 -22.84 -7.60 4.93
CA LEU A 542 -24.23 -7.26 4.63
C LEU A 542 -24.49 -7.22 3.12
N LEU A 543 -25.46 -8.00 2.66
CA LEU A 543 -26.09 -7.87 1.36
C LEU A 543 -27.39 -7.07 1.47
N VAL A 544 -27.57 -6.10 0.56
CA VAL A 544 -28.78 -5.29 0.47
C VAL A 544 -29.27 -5.25 -0.97
N HIS A 545 -30.50 -5.71 -1.21
CA HIS A 545 -31.23 -5.40 -2.43
C HIS A 545 -32.22 -4.28 -2.15
N TYR A 546 -32.20 -3.24 -2.97
CA TYR A 546 -33.18 -2.17 -2.96
C TYR A 546 -34.24 -2.45 -4.01
N PHE A 547 -35.51 -2.46 -3.59
CA PHE A 547 -36.61 -2.71 -4.53
C PHE A 547 -36.72 -1.60 -5.56
N GLU A 548 -37.07 -2.01 -6.78
CA GLU A 548 -37.39 -1.09 -7.87
C GLU A 548 -38.91 -0.85 -7.92
N ASP A 549 -39.30 0.33 -8.40
CA ASP A 549 -40.71 0.67 -8.63
C ASP A 549 -41.35 -0.20 -9.75
N SER A 550 -40.52 -0.91 -10.52
CA SER A 550 -40.92 -1.81 -11.61
C SER A 550 -41.40 -3.19 -11.13
N LEU A 551 -41.17 -3.56 -9.86
CA LEU A 551 -41.65 -4.84 -9.32
C LEU A 551 -43.17 -4.75 -9.10
N GLU A 552 -43.92 -5.59 -9.81
CA GLU A 552 -45.38 -5.66 -9.70
C GLU A 552 -45.84 -5.99 -8.27
N SER A 553 -47.07 -5.61 -7.90
CA SER A 553 -47.61 -6.02 -6.60
C SER A 553 -48.11 -7.46 -6.67
N GLY A 554 -47.81 -8.26 -5.64
CA GLY A 554 -48.19 -9.67 -5.64
C GLY A 554 -47.30 -10.54 -4.77
N GLU A 555 -47.42 -11.86 -4.98
CA GLU A 555 -46.51 -12.85 -4.40
C GLU A 555 -45.29 -13.02 -5.31
N HIS A 556 -44.11 -12.97 -4.70
CA HIS A 556 -42.82 -13.17 -5.35
C HIS A 556 -42.00 -14.20 -4.60
N THR A 557 -41.03 -14.79 -5.29
CA THR A 557 -40.06 -15.71 -4.70
C THR A 557 -38.66 -15.10 -4.75
N PHE A 558 -38.07 -14.87 -3.57
CA PHE A 558 -36.67 -14.48 -3.45
C PHE A 558 -35.79 -15.71 -3.19
N GLU A 559 -34.66 -15.79 -3.89
CA GLU A 559 -33.64 -16.82 -3.69
C GLU A 559 -32.25 -16.18 -3.56
N LEU A 560 -31.40 -16.73 -2.68
CA LEU A 560 -30.00 -16.35 -2.54
C LEU A 560 -29.15 -17.62 -2.47
N ALA A 561 -28.14 -17.72 -3.35
CA ALA A 561 -27.09 -18.72 -3.27
C ALA A 561 -25.76 -18.05 -2.91
N VAL A 562 -25.00 -18.65 -1.99
CA VAL A 562 -23.69 -18.16 -1.54
C VAL A 562 -22.70 -19.30 -1.59
N ARG A 563 -21.53 -19.06 -2.20
CA ARG A 563 -20.48 -20.05 -2.43
C ARG A 563 -19.15 -19.57 -1.83
N ASP A 564 -18.42 -20.46 -1.18
CA ASP A 564 -17.07 -20.20 -0.67
C ASP A 564 -15.95 -20.56 -1.69
N ASN A 565 -14.69 -20.32 -1.33
CA ASN A 565 -13.54 -20.60 -2.20
C ASN A 565 -13.21 -22.09 -2.34
N CYS A 566 -13.80 -22.96 -1.51
CA CYS A 566 -13.70 -24.42 -1.61
C CYS A 566 -14.94 -25.07 -2.26
N GLY A 567 -15.86 -24.26 -2.80
CA GLY A 567 -17.04 -24.70 -3.53
C GLY A 567 -18.18 -25.25 -2.67
N ASN A 568 -18.22 -25.02 -1.36
CA ASN A 568 -19.43 -25.29 -0.58
C ASN A 568 -20.47 -24.20 -0.86
N ILE A 569 -21.74 -24.60 -0.95
CA ILE A 569 -22.84 -23.71 -1.32
C ILE A 569 -23.92 -23.75 -0.25
N ARG A 570 -24.42 -22.57 0.12
CA ARG A 570 -25.63 -22.39 0.93
C ARG A 570 -26.69 -21.68 0.09
N GLU A 571 -27.92 -22.16 0.18
CA GLU A 571 -29.07 -21.55 -0.49
C GLU A 571 -30.12 -21.11 0.54
N PHE A 572 -30.81 -20.02 0.23
CA PHE A 572 -31.97 -19.51 0.94
C PHE A 572 -33.09 -19.24 -0.05
N LYS A 573 -34.33 -19.60 0.32
CA LYS A 573 -35.53 -19.38 -0.50
C LYS A 573 -36.69 -18.93 0.38
N ALA A 574 -37.39 -17.88 -0.02
CA ALA A 574 -38.57 -17.40 0.67
C ALA A 574 -39.58 -16.78 -0.30
N LYS A 575 -40.86 -17.14 -0.14
CA LYS A 575 -41.95 -16.37 -0.74
C LYS A 575 -42.22 -15.11 0.06
N PHE A 576 -42.52 -14.00 -0.59
CA PHE A 576 -42.94 -12.76 0.04
C PHE A 576 -44.03 -12.07 -0.77
N THR A 577 -44.76 -11.15 -0.13
CA THR A 577 -45.74 -10.29 -0.80
C THR A 577 -45.29 -8.84 -0.79
N ARG A 578 -45.55 -8.10 -1.86
CA ARG A 578 -45.27 -6.67 -1.95
C ARG A 578 -46.48 -5.87 -2.43
#